data_AF-A0A957HE48-F1
#
_entry.id   AF-A0A957HE48-F1
#
_cell.length_a   1.000
_cell.length_b   1.000
_cell.length_c   1.000
_cell.angle_alpha   90.00
_cell.angle_beta   90.00
_cell.angle_gamma   90.00
#
_symmetry.space_group_name_H-M   'P 1'
#
loop_
_entity.id
_entity.type
_entity.pdbx_description
1 polymer ?
#
loop_
_entity_poly.entity_id
_entity_poly.type
_entity_poly.pdbx_seq_one_letter_code
_entity_poly.pdbx_strand_id
1 'polypeptide(L)'
;MFGRALTSIVLWLTAMGMIFYLLTLNWILAFFITPMLLYGTFAVFALVWMDEVDFGNGRFYRTRSAAREAESQEEEEEEKRKRDRLDAVLRDLSDEDLLRLRERLSDGTVDDDLLYEQMIGTDGEFVRSRA
;
A
#
# COMPACT_ATOMS: atom_id res chain seq x y z
N MET A 1 -3.94 5.04 15.04
CA MET A 1 -3.80 4.63 16.46
C MET A 1 -4.72 5.43 17.40
N PHE A 2 -4.78 6.77 17.31
CA PHE A 2 -5.60 7.61 18.20
C PHE A 2 -7.10 7.24 18.24
N GLY A 3 -7.71 6.92 17.09
CA GLY A 3 -9.12 6.50 17.05
C GLY A 3 -9.43 5.24 17.86
N ARG A 4 -8.55 4.23 17.81
CA ARG A 4 -8.69 2.96 18.56
C ARG A 4 -8.55 3.17 20.07
N ALA A 5 -7.64 4.06 20.47
CA ALA A 5 -7.50 4.46 21.86
C ALA A 5 -8.77 5.15 22.36
N LEU A 6 -9.33 6.10 21.59
CA LEU A 6 -10.56 6.78 21.95
C LEU A 6 -11.76 5.84 22.05
N THR A 7 -11.93 4.90 21.10
CA THR A 7 -13.00 3.89 21.18
C THR A 7 -12.87 3.00 22.40
N SER A 8 -11.64 2.62 22.78
CA SER A 8 -11.42 1.81 23.98
C SER A 8 -11.75 2.57 25.26
N ILE A 9 -11.36 3.84 25.35
CA ILE A 9 -11.66 4.70 26.50
C ILE A 9 -13.18 4.85 26.65
N VAL A 10 -13.88 5.15 25.55
CA VAL A 10 -15.34 5.25 25.55
C VAL A 10 -15.96 3.94 26.03
N LEU A 11 -15.56 2.80 25.47
CA LEU A 11 -16.09 1.48 25.84
C LEU A 11 -15.92 1.16 27.34
N TRP A 12 -14.75 1.44 27.90
CA TRP A 12 -14.48 1.23 29.32
C TRP A 12 -15.30 2.16 30.21
N LEU A 13 -15.47 3.43 29.82
CA LEU A 13 -16.30 4.39 30.56
C LEU A 13 -17.77 3.95 30.57
N THR A 14 -18.31 3.50 29.44
CA THR A 14 -19.69 2.98 29.40
C THR A 14 -19.85 1.74 30.26
N ALA A 15 -18.89 0.82 30.23
CA ALA A 15 -18.91 -0.40 31.04
C ALA A 15 -18.89 -0.07 32.55
N MET A 16 -17.99 0.83 32.97
CA MET A 16 -17.88 1.27 34.36
C MET A 16 -19.15 1.99 34.83
N GLY A 17 -19.72 2.86 34.00
CA GLY A 17 -20.98 3.53 34.30
C GLY A 17 -22.13 2.54 34.48
N MET A 18 -22.19 1.50 33.65
CA MET A 18 -23.22 0.47 33.73
C MET A 18 -23.08 -0.41 34.99
N ILE A 19 -21.85 -0.76 35.37
CA ILE A 19 -21.58 -1.50 36.61
C ILE A 19 -21.96 -0.67 37.83
N PHE A 20 -21.59 0.61 37.85
CA PHE A 20 -21.94 1.51 38.96
C PHE A 20 -23.46 1.69 39.10
N TYR A 21 -24.17 1.84 37.98
CA TYR A 21 -25.62 1.88 37.95
C TYR A 21 -26.27 0.60 38.51
N LEU A 22 -25.77 -0.57 38.10
CA LEU A 22 -26.25 -1.87 38.60
C LEU A 22 -26.00 -2.04 40.10
N LEU A 23 -24.83 -1.64 40.59
CA LEU A 23 -24.49 -1.67 42.02
C LEU A 23 -25.44 -0.79 42.84
N THR A 24 -25.83 0.37 42.30
CA THR A 24 -26.75 1.30 42.96
C THR A 24 -28.18 0.76 42.99
N LEU A 25 -28.60 0.07 41.93
CA LEU A 25 -29.96 -0.46 41.80
C LEU A 25 -30.18 -1.73 42.63
N ASN A 26 -29.28 -2.70 42.53
CA ASN A 26 -29.34 -3.95 43.26
C ASN A 26 -27.98 -4.67 43.25
N TRP A 27 -27.31 -4.69 44.40
CA TRP A 27 -25.98 -5.28 44.55
C TRP A 27 -25.95 -6.80 44.32
N ILE A 28 -27.05 -7.52 44.60
CA ILE A 28 -27.15 -8.97 44.38
C ILE A 28 -27.20 -9.27 42.88
N LEU A 29 -28.02 -8.54 42.12
CA LEU A 29 -28.08 -8.67 40.66
C LEU A 29 -26.75 -8.25 40.02
N ALA A 30 -26.12 -7.19 40.53
CA ALA A 30 -24.82 -6.73 40.05
C ALA A 30 -23.76 -7.84 40.16
N PHE A 31 -23.76 -8.63 41.24
CA PHE A 31 -22.82 -9.74 41.43
C PHE A 31 -22.88 -10.78 40.30
N PHE A 32 -24.07 -11.09 39.79
CA PHE A 32 -24.24 -12.07 38.71
C PHE A 32 -24.01 -11.48 37.31
N ILE A 33 -24.43 -10.23 37.08
CA ILE A 33 -24.40 -9.62 35.74
C ILE A 33 -23.02 -9.03 35.41
N THR A 34 -22.33 -8.46 36.40
CA THR A 34 -21.02 -7.82 36.22
C THR A 34 -19.97 -8.72 35.55
N PRO A 35 -19.75 -9.98 35.97
CA PRO A 35 -18.76 -10.84 35.30
C PRO A 35 -19.12 -11.09 33.84
N MET A 36 -20.40 -11.31 33.52
CA MET A 36 -20.85 -11.50 32.14
C MET A 36 -20.59 -10.26 31.27
N LEU A 37 -20.82 -9.08 31.82
CA LEU A 37 -20.56 -7.79 31.16
C LEU A 37 -19.06 -7.56 30.94
N LEU A 38 -18.23 -7.87 31.94
CA LEU A 38 -16.77 -7.78 31.84
C LEU A 38 -16.21 -8.73 30.78
N TYR A 39 -16.65 -9.98 30.74
CA TYR A 39 -16.24 -10.91 29.68
C TYR A 39 -16.64 -10.41 28.28
N GLY A 40 -17.85 -9.89 28.12
CA GLY A 40 -18.30 -9.32 26.85
C GLY A 40 -17.48 -8.10 26.42
N THR A 41 -17.25 -7.16 27.33
CA THR A 41 -16.43 -5.96 27.04
C THR A 41 -14.97 -6.32 26.74
N PHE A 42 -14.41 -7.31 27.43
CA PHE A 42 -13.07 -7.82 27.16
C PHE A 42 -12.98 -8.50 25.80
N ALA A 43 -14.00 -9.26 25.38
CA ALA A 43 -14.06 -9.86 24.05
C ALA A 43 -14.10 -8.79 22.95
N VAL A 44 -14.90 -7.74 23.12
CA VAL A 44 -14.96 -6.62 22.16
C VAL A 44 -13.64 -5.84 22.15
N PHE A 45 -13.05 -5.58 23.31
CA PHE A 45 -11.74 -4.93 23.41
C PHE A 45 -10.66 -5.76 22.71
N ALA A 46 -10.64 -7.07 22.95
CA ALA A 46 -9.75 -8.01 22.28
C ALA A 46 -9.98 -7.97 20.77
N LEU A 47 -11.22 -7.98 20.26
CA LEU A 47 -11.50 -7.87 18.82
C LEU A 47 -11.02 -6.53 18.22
N VAL A 48 -11.28 -5.41 18.90
CA VAL A 48 -10.86 -4.07 18.45
C VAL A 48 -9.34 -3.92 18.41
N TRP A 49 -8.61 -4.66 19.24
CA TRP A 49 -7.15 -4.66 19.27
C TRP A 49 -6.50 -5.80 18.46
N MET A 50 -7.19 -6.92 18.32
CA MET A 50 -6.83 -8.07 17.48
C MET A 50 -7.22 -7.87 16.01
N ASP A 51 -7.64 -6.67 15.58
CA ASP A 51 -8.00 -6.34 14.18
C ASP A 51 -6.82 -6.44 13.17
N GLU A 52 -5.76 -7.17 13.50
CA GLU A 52 -4.85 -7.81 12.54
C GLU A 52 -5.30 -9.26 12.20
N VAL A 53 -6.38 -9.73 12.81
CA VAL A 53 -7.02 -11.02 12.57
C VAL A 53 -8.31 -10.75 11.81
N ASP A 54 -8.16 -10.80 10.50
CA ASP A 54 -9.15 -10.51 9.46
C ASP A 54 -10.35 -11.48 9.52
N PHE A 55 -11.30 -11.23 10.43
CA PHE A 55 -12.49 -12.07 10.62
C PHE A 55 -13.68 -11.72 9.71
N GLY A 56 -13.50 -10.81 8.73
CA GLY A 56 -14.66 -10.23 8.05
C GLY A 56 -14.56 -9.91 6.57
N ASN A 57 -13.38 -9.88 5.93
CA ASN A 57 -13.33 -9.57 4.49
C ASN A 57 -12.05 -10.03 3.76
N GLY A 58 -11.54 -11.20 4.14
CA GLY A 58 -10.32 -11.82 3.60
C GLY A 58 -10.35 -12.28 2.13
N ARG A 59 -11.16 -11.65 1.25
CA ARG A 59 -11.07 -11.86 -0.21
C ARG A 59 -10.92 -10.58 -1.05
N PHE A 60 -11.12 -9.39 -0.51
CA PHE A 60 -11.11 -8.17 -1.34
C PHE A 60 -9.87 -7.28 -1.18
N TYR A 61 -9.10 -7.39 -0.09
CA TYR A 61 -7.92 -6.54 0.10
C TYR A 61 -6.59 -7.19 -0.29
N ARG A 62 -6.49 -8.53 -0.31
CA ARG A 62 -5.26 -9.22 -0.77
C ARG A 62 -4.95 -9.00 -2.24
N THR A 63 -5.97 -8.86 -3.10
CA THR A 63 -5.73 -8.74 -4.54
C THR A 63 -5.15 -7.39 -4.93
N ARG A 64 -5.35 -6.31 -4.15
CA ARG A 64 -4.74 -5.01 -4.45
C ARG A 64 -3.36 -4.81 -3.83
N SER A 65 -3.09 -5.35 -2.64
CA SER A 65 -1.75 -5.25 -2.05
C SER A 65 -0.77 -6.20 -2.73
N ALA A 66 -1.19 -7.43 -3.06
CA ALA A 66 -0.34 -8.35 -3.83
C ALA A 66 -0.18 -7.92 -5.29
N ALA A 67 -1.20 -7.32 -5.92
CA ALA A 67 -1.03 -6.73 -7.26
C ALA A 67 -0.13 -5.49 -7.24
N ARG A 68 -0.23 -4.62 -6.22
CA ARG A 68 0.69 -3.47 -6.09
C ARG A 68 2.11 -3.90 -5.73
N GLU A 69 2.29 -4.93 -4.91
CA GLU A 69 3.62 -5.47 -4.61
C GLU A 69 4.22 -6.17 -5.84
N ALA A 70 3.43 -6.93 -6.61
CA ALA A 70 3.86 -7.53 -7.87
C ALA A 70 4.15 -6.47 -8.95
N GLU A 71 3.30 -5.45 -9.08
CA GLU A 71 3.51 -4.32 -10.00
C GLU A 71 4.76 -3.52 -9.62
N SER A 72 4.99 -3.25 -8.33
CA SER A 72 6.23 -2.61 -7.89
C SER A 72 7.48 -3.47 -8.11
N GLN A 73 7.36 -4.79 -7.98
CA GLN A 73 8.47 -5.70 -8.28
C GLN A 73 8.74 -5.81 -9.78
N GLU A 74 7.69 -5.82 -10.62
CA GLU A 74 7.83 -5.80 -12.07
C GLU A 74 8.44 -4.47 -12.55
N GLU A 75 8.03 -3.33 -11.99
CA GLU A 75 8.64 -2.01 -12.28
C GLU A 75 10.12 -1.97 -11.87
N GLU A 76 10.47 -2.48 -10.68
CA GLU A 76 11.86 -2.57 -10.23
C GLU A 76 12.71 -3.51 -11.12
N GLU A 77 12.13 -4.64 -11.55
CA GLU A 77 12.80 -5.57 -12.46
C GLU A 77 13.00 -4.97 -13.86
N GLU A 78 12.02 -4.25 -14.39
CA GLU A 78 12.14 -3.54 -15.65
C GLU A 78 13.19 -2.42 -15.60
N GLU A 79 13.21 -1.65 -14.52
CA GLU A 79 14.21 -0.59 -14.34
C GLU A 79 15.62 -1.18 -14.23
N LYS A 80 15.77 -2.29 -13.50
CA LYS A 80 17.05 -3.01 -13.40
C LYS A 80 17.53 -3.53 -14.75
N ARG A 81 16.64 -4.12 -15.56
CA ARG A 81 16.98 -4.57 -16.93
C ARG A 81 17.33 -3.40 -17.84
N LYS A 82 16.69 -2.23 -17.69
CA LYS A 82 17.03 -1.01 -18.45
C LYS A 82 18.42 -0.50 -18.06
N ARG A 83 18.74 -0.46 -16.76
CA ARG A 83 20.08 -0.08 -16.24
C ARG A 83 21.17 -1.02 -16.74
N ASP A 84 20.95 -2.33 -16.64
CA ASP A 84 21.93 -3.33 -17.08
C ASP A 84 22.22 -3.26 -18.59
N ARG A 85 21.19 -2.97 -19.41
CA ARG A 85 21.37 -2.75 -20.86
C ARG A 85 22.14 -1.46 -21.15
N LEU A 86 21.86 -0.38 -20.43
CA LEU A 86 22.57 0.89 -20.56
C LEU A 86 24.04 0.74 -20.17
N ASP A 87 24.32 0.07 -19.06
CA ASP A 87 25.69 -0.20 -18.60
C ASP A 87 26.45 -1.10 -19.58
N ALA A 88 25.79 -2.08 -20.19
CA ALA A 88 26.39 -2.90 -21.23
C ALA A 88 26.76 -2.08 -22.48
N VAL A 89 25.88 -1.18 -22.93
CA VAL A 89 26.13 -0.30 -24.07
C VAL A 89 27.24 0.71 -23.75
N LEU A 90 27.23 1.33 -22.56
CA LEU A 90 28.28 2.26 -22.14
C LEU A 90 29.66 1.60 -22.05
N ARG A 91 29.70 0.31 -21.71
CA ARG A 91 30.95 -0.46 -21.64
C ARG A 91 31.47 -0.87 -23.02
N ASP A 92 30.60 -1.00 -24.01
CA ASP A 92 30.95 -1.39 -25.37
C ASP A 92 31.28 -0.18 -26.27
N LEU A 93 31.00 1.03 -25.80
CA LEU A 93 31.39 2.27 -26.47
C LEU A 93 32.88 2.59 -26.26
N SER A 94 33.52 3.06 -27.32
CA SER A 94 34.90 3.53 -27.27
C SER A 94 35.00 4.87 -26.51
N ASP A 95 36.17 5.18 -25.94
CA ASP A 95 36.37 6.42 -25.16
C ASP A 95 36.04 7.70 -25.96
N GLU A 96 36.23 7.68 -27.29
CA GLU A 96 35.87 8.78 -28.20
C GLU A 96 34.35 8.91 -28.40
N ASP A 97 33.63 7.79 -28.47
CA ASP A 97 32.18 7.78 -28.60
C ASP A 97 31.49 8.16 -27.28
N LEU A 98 32.09 7.82 -26.13
CA LEU A 98 31.63 8.28 -24.81
C LEU A 98 31.74 9.80 -24.65
N LEU A 99 32.81 10.42 -25.16
CA LEU A 99 32.97 11.87 -25.17
C LEU A 99 31.90 12.56 -26.03
N ARG A 100 31.64 12.04 -27.25
CA ARG A 100 30.57 12.55 -28.13
C ARG A 100 29.18 12.36 -27.54
N LEU A 101 28.92 11.21 -26.90
CA LEU A 101 27.64 10.92 -26.25
C LEU A 101 27.41 11.87 -25.07
N ARG A 102 28.44 12.11 -24.26
CA ARG A 102 28.40 13.05 -23.14
C ARG A 102 28.15 14.48 -23.62
N GLU A 103 28.84 14.91 -24.68
CA GLU A 103 28.70 16.26 -25.25
C GLU A 103 27.27 16.48 -25.74
N ARG A 104 26.70 15.52 -26.48
CA ARG A 104 25.31 15.55 -26.95
C ARG A 104 24.27 15.52 -25.83
N LEU A 105 24.48 14.70 -24.80
CA LEU A 105 23.60 14.66 -23.63
C LEU A 105 23.69 15.95 -22.80
N SER A 106 24.86 16.60 -22.77
CA SER A 106 25.09 17.85 -22.03
C SER A 106 24.53 19.09 -22.71
N ASP A 107 24.42 19.07 -24.04
CA ASP A 107 23.85 20.16 -24.85
C ASP A 107 22.31 20.20 -24.75
N GLY A 108 21.68 19.15 -24.21
CA GLY A 108 20.24 19.11 -23.94
C GLY A 108 19.34 19.10 -25.19
N THR A 109 19.92 19.11 -26.38
CA THR A 109 19.22 18.92 -27.65
C THR A 109 18.98 17.42 -27.88
N VAL A 110 18.05 16.87 -27.12
CA VAL A 110 17.37 15.64 -27.55
C VAL A 110 16.48 16.05 -28.72
N ASP A 111 16.70 15.43 -29.87
CA ASP A 111 15.89 15.67 -31.07
C ASP A 111 14.52 15.02 -30.85
N ASP A 112 13.64 15.75 -30.15
CA ASP A 112 12.33 15.26 -29.69
C ASP A 112 11.43 14.79 -30.86
N ASP A 113 11.67 15.28 -32.08
CA ASP A 113 10.95 14.87 -33.30
C ASP A 113 11.18 13.37 -33.63
N LEU A 114 12.36 12.82 -33.35
CA LEU A 114 12.64 11.39 -33.52
C LEU A 114 12.07 10.53 -32.39
N LEU A 115 11.96 11.10 -31.19
CA LEU A 115 11.43 10.38 -30.01
C LEU A 115 9.91 10.17 -30.12
N TYR A 116 9.20 11.14 -30.70
CA TYR A 116 7.75 11.06 -30.94
C TYR A 116 7.37 10.06 -32.04
N GLU A 117 8.21 9.85 -33.05
CA GLU A 117 7.95 8.86 -34.10
C GLU A 117 8.09 7.41 -33.59
N GLN A 118 8.83 7.20 -32.49
CA GLN A 118 9.05 5.87 -31.90
C GLN A 118 8.20 5.58 -30.64
N MET A 119 7.64 6.60 -29.97
CA MET A 119 6.86 6.44 -28.73
C MET A 119 5.33 6.49 -28.88
N ILE A 120 4.79 6.65 -30.10
CA ILE A 120 3.33 6.55 -30.31
C ILE A 120 2.95 5.12 -30.69
N GLY A 121 2.38 4.42 -29.70
CA GLY A 121 1.73 3.14 -29.87
C GLY A 121 1.12 2.58 -28.59
N THR A 122 0.44 3.39 -27.78
CA THR A 122 -0.28 2.95 -26.56
C THR A 122 -1.80 2.88 -26.72
N ASP A 123 -2.32 2.97 -27.95
CA ASP A 123 -3.74 2.66 -28.26
C ASP A 123 -3.89 1.44 -29.19
N GLY A 124 -2.85 0.62 -29.33
CA GLY A 124 -2.99 -0.71 -29.92
C GLY A 124 -3.39 -0.76 -31.40
N GLU A 125 -3.12 0.27 -32.22
CA GLU A 125 -3.23 0.15 -33.67
C GLU A 125 -2.02 0.77 -34.39
N PHE A 126 -1.31 -0.07 -35.16
CA PHE A 126 -0.20 0.34 -36.02
C PHE A 126 -0.76 0.87 -37.36
N VAL A 127 -0.69 2.17 -37.61
CA VAL A 127 -0.89 2.69 -38.98
C VAL A 127 0.37 2.38 -39.79
N ARG A 128 0.37 1.22 -40.46
CA ARG A 128 1.27 0.99 -41.60
C ARG A 128 0.92 2.01 -42.69
N SER A 129 1.66 3.10 -42.82
CA SER A 129 1.75 3.79 -44.11
C SER A 129 3.00 3.32 -44.83
N ARG A 130 2.78 2.29 -45.63
CA ARG A 130 3.67 1.77 -46.66
C ARG A 130 3.78 2.80 -47.78
N ALA A 131 4.98 3.29 -48.08
CA ALA A 131 5.45 3.65 -49.41
C ALA A 131 6.96 3.89 -49.36
#